data_AF-A0A258AI90-F1
#
_entry.id   AF-A0A258AI90-F1
#
_cell.length_a   1.000
_cell.length_b   1.000
_cell.length_c   1.000
_cell.angle_alpha   90.00
_cell.angle_beta   90.00
_cell.angle_gamma   90.00
#
_symmetry.space_group_name_H-M   'P 1'
#
loop_
_entity.id
_entity.type
_entity.pdbx_description
1 polymer ?
#
loop_
_entity_poly.entity_id
_entity_poly.type
_entity_poly.pdbx_seq_one_letter_code
_entity_poly.pdbx_strand_id
1 'polypeptide(L)'
;MSFLLSENRGNDFHGYWKRYEDYLKAEGHRMPPGAMKLALSTEWYDFSVHACPHDAWLEECRIIESDPGGQAPRYCSLEVKLLGAYHDGAIHLRYLRLFGYSFQALKCERGMNDWLYDEFRLSDNGHLLHEIEWADGGRWLVEADDIEFDWRPFETETGSK
;
A
#
# COMPACT_ATOMS: atom_id res chain seq x y z
N MET A 1 -11.09 -8.63 -9.76
CA MET A 1 -10.31 -9.84 -9.41
C MET A 1 -8.95 -9.40 -8.93
N SER A 2 -8.42 -10.02 -7.88
CA SER A 2 -7.05 -9.82 -7.42
C SER A 2 -6.07 -10.77 -8.11
N PHE A 3 -4.77 -10.48 -8.06
CA PHE A 3 -3.71 -11.21 -8.77
C PHE A 3 -2.64 -11.75 -7.81
N LEU A 4 -2.06 -10.91 -6.97
CA LEU A 4 -0.90 -11.21 -6.12
C LEU A 4 -1.26 -11.81 -4.76
N LEU A 5 -2.52 -11.64 -4.34
CA LEU A 5 -2.99 -12.01 -3.00
C LEU A 5 -3.26 -13.51 -2.85
N SER A 6 -3.31 -14.00 -1.61
CA SER A 6 -3.41 -15.43 -1.25
C SER A 6 -4.49 -16.22 -1.99
N GLU A 7 -5.66 -15.62 -2.24
CA GLU A 7 -6.76 -16.23 -3.00
C GLU A 7 -6.37 -16.66 -4.42
N ASN A 8 -5.37 -15.99 -5.01
CA ASN A 8 -4.94 -16.19 -6.39
C ASN A 8 -3.50 -16.72 -6.51
N ARG A 9 -2.76 -16.79 -5.40
CA ARG A 9 -1.39 -17.32 -5.34
C ARG A 9 -1.33 -18.85 -5.43
N GLY A 10 -2.23 -19.57 -4.75
CA GLY A 10 -2.32 -21.04 -4.80
C GLY A 10 -0.95 -21.74 -4.77
N ASN A 11 -0.75 -22.72 -5.66
CA ASN A 11 0.54 -23.40 -5.88
C ASN A 11 1.34 -22.86 -7.09
N ASP A 12 0.85 -21.82 -7.78
CA ASP A 12 1.42 -21.33 -9.04
C ASP A 12 2.10 -19.97 -8.83
N PHE A 13 3.29 -20.01 -8.22
CA PHE A 13 4.00 -18.81 -7.83
C PHE A 13 4.38 -17.92 -9.03
N HIS A 14 4.70 -18.53 -10.17
CA HIS A 14 5.15 -17.78 -11.34
C HIS A 14 3.98 -17.25 -12.18
N GLY A 15 2.86 -17.95 -12.24
CA GLY A 15 1.74 -17.54 -13.08
C GLY A 15 0.97 -16.34 -12.54
N TYR A 16 0.94 -16.11 -11.22
CA TYR A 16 0.21 -14.97 -10.66
C TYR A 16 0.89 -13.64 -10.97
N TRP A 17 2.23 -13.59 -10.91
CA TRP A 17 2.98 -12.38 -11.19
C TRP A 17 2.84 -11.97 -12.65
N LYS A 18 2.94 -12.94 -13.57
CA LYS A 18 2.71 -12.72 -14.99
C LYS A 18 1.32 -12.14 -15.29
N ARG A 19 0.27 -12.64 -14.63
CA ARG A 19 -1.10 -12.10 -14.79
C ARG A 19 -1.19 -10.65 -14.34
N TYR A 20 -0.52 -10.30 -13.24
CA TYR A 20 -0.46 -8.91 -12.77
C TYR A 20 0.31 -8.02 -13.74
N GLU A 21 1.46 -8.46 -14.26
CA GLU A 21 2.20 -7.74 -15.30
C GLU A 21 1.37 -7.53 -16.57
N ASP A 22 0.65 -8.56 -17.02
CA ASP A 22 -0.23 -8.49 -18.19
C ASP A 22 -1.39 -7.51 -17.95
N TYR A 23 -1.93 -7.47 -16.74
CA TYR A 23 -2.90 -6.45 -16.31
C TYR A 23 -2.31 -5.04 -16.36
N LEU A 24 -1.11 -4.82 -15.80
CA LEU A 24 -0.46 -3.50 -15.82
C LEU A 24 -0.13 -3.05 -17.25
N LYS A 25 0.22 -3.97 -18.16
CA LYS A 25 0.40 -3.64 -19.58
C LYS A 25 -0.89 -3.21 -20.27
N ALA A 26 -2.01 -3.86 -19.94
CA ALA A 26 -3.31 -3.56 -20.54
C ALA A 26 -3.91 -2.26 -19.99
N GLU A 27 -3.91 -2.11 -18.66
CA GLU A 27 -4.67 -1.08 -17.95
C GLU A 27 -3.82 0.05 -17.37
N GLY A 28 -2.48 -0.11 -17.31
CA GLY A 28 -1.59 0.84 -16.64
C GLY A 28 -1.64 2.26 -17.21
N HIS A 29 -2.04 2.44 -18.48
CA HIS A 29 -2.24 3.75 -19.08
C HIS A 29 -3.42 4.55 -18.49
N ARG A 30 -4.35 3.87 -17.80
CA ARG A 30 -5.48 4.45 -17.05
C ARG A 30 -5.17 4.62 -15.56
N MET A 31 -4.09 4.01 -15.07
CA MET A 31 -3.76 4.06 -13.65
C MET A 31 -3.31 5.46 -13.22
N PRO A 32 -3.66 5.88 -12.00
CA PRO A 32 -3.11 7.10 -11.42
C PRO A 32 -1.57 7.07 -11.39
N PRO A 33 -0.88 8.20 -11.62
CA PRO A 33 0.58 8.22 -11.78
C PRO A 33 1.36 7.68 -10.57
N GLY A 34 0.93 8.00 -9.34
CA GLY A 34 1.57 7.51 -8.12
C GLY A 34 1.45 6.00 -8.00
N ALA A 35 0.24 5.47 -8.17
CA ALA A 35 0.00 4.03 -8.18
C ALA A 35 0.79 3.32 -9.27
N MET A 36 0.81 3.84 -10.49
CA MET A 36 1.54 3.24 -11.62
C MET A 36 3.05 3.25 -11.39
N LYS A 37 3.59 4.31 -10.76
CA LYS A 37 5.00 4.38 -10.37
C LYS A 37 5.37 3.26 -9.40
N LEU A 38 4.53 3.00 -8.39
CA LEU A 38 4.77 1.93 -7.41
C LEU A 38 4.56 0.53 -8.01
N ALA A 39 3.49 0.35 -8.78
CA ALA A 39 3.16 -0.93 -9.43
C ALA A 39 4.25 -1.44 -10.39
N LEU A 40 5.03 -0.54 -10.99
CA LEU A 40 6.17 -0.87 -11.85
C LEU A 40 7.53 -0.82 -11.13
N SER A 41 7.56 -0.42 -9.86
CA SER A 41 8.79 -0.20 -9.12
C SER A 41 9.41 -1.53 -8.69
N THR A 42 10.67 -1.75 -9.08
CA THR A 42 11.45 -2.85 -8.50
C THR A 42 11.69 -2.62 -7.01
N GLU A 43 11.88 -1.37 -6.55
CA GLU A 43 12.11 -1.05 -5.13
C GLU A 43 10.89 -1.38 -4.25
N TRP A 44 9.68 -1.32 -4.81
CA TRP A 44 8.45 -1.66 -4.08
C TRP A 44 8.29 -3.17 -3.90
N TYR A 45 8.83 -3.99 -4.81
CA TYR A 45 8.64 -5.44 -4.82
C TYR A 45 9.94 -6.25 -4.60
N ASP A 46 11.09 -5.60 -4.41
CA ASP A 46 12.36 -6.23 -4.05
C ASP A 46 12.55 -6.21 -2.53
N PHE A 47 12.41 -7.39 -1.91
CA PHE A 47 12.47 -7.54 -0.45
C PHE A 47 13.87 -7.29 0.15
N SER A 48 14.89 -7.13 -0.70
CA SER A 48 16.22 -6.69 -0.25
C SER A 48 16.35 -5.16 -0.11
N VAL A 49 15.36 -4.40 -0.61
CA VAL A 49 15.33 -2.94 -0.52
C VAL A 49 14.66 -2.52 0.77
N HIS A 50 15.31 -1.64 1.54
CA HIS A 50 14.85 -1.19 2.86
C HIS A 50 13.51 -0.44 2.83
N ALA A 51 13.23 0.21 1.70
CA ALA A 51 12.01 0.95 1.45
C ALA A 51 10.82 0.06 0.99
N CYS A 52 11.04 -1.25 0.79
CA CYS A 52 10.00 -2.20 0.41
C CYS A 52 9.00 -2.38 1.58
N PRO A 53 7.69 -2.37 1.33
CA PRO A 53 6.69 -2.57 2.37
C PRO A 53 6.57 -4.03 2.84
N HIS A 54 7.14 -5.00 2.12
CA HIS A 54 7.14 -6.39 2.57
C HIS A 54 7.81 -6.51 3.95
N ASP A 55 7.16 -7.24 4.87
CA ASP A 55 7.55 -7.38 6.27
C ASP A 55 7.55 -6.08 7.10
N ALA A 56 7.02 -4.98 6.56
CA ALA A 56 6.90 -3.73 7.31
C ALA A 56 5.77 -3.81 8.35
N TRP A 57 5.96 -3.10 9.47
CA TRP A 57 5.02 -3.10 10.60
C TRP A 57 4.20 -1.82 10.62
N LEU A 58 2.88 -1.95 10.81
CA LEU A 58 2.01 -0.80 10.99
C LEU A 58 2.35 -0.05 12.28
N GLU A 59 2.70 1.23 12.15
CA GLU A 59 2.85 2.14 13.30
C GLU A 59 1.64 3.07 13.46
N GLU A 60 1.10 3.59 12.35
CA GLU A 60 0.02 4.56 12.40
C GLU A 60 -0.89 4.46 11.15
N CYS A 61 -2.20 4.60 11.37
CA CYS A 61 -3.20 4.73 10.31
C CYS A 61 -4.19 5.84 10.69
N ARG A 62 -4.21 6.93 9.93
CA ARG A 62 -5.07 8.10 10.19
C ARG A 62 -6.04 8.33 9.05
N ILE A 63 -7.33 8.42 9.37
CA ILE A 63 -8.35 8.93 8.46
C ILE A 63 -8.65 10.37 8.84
N ILE A 64 -8.56 11.28 7.88
CA ILE A 64 -8.71 12.71 8.10
C ILE A 64 -9.83 13.22 7.20
N GLU A 65 -10.96 13.59 7.79
CA GLU A 65 -12.02 14.31 7.08
C GLU A 65 -11.62 15.79 6.98
N SER A 66 -11.43 16.26 5.74
CA SER A 66 -11.11 17.64 5.45
C SER A 66 -12.38 18.39 5.05
N ASP A 67 -12.62 19.51 5.74
CA ASP A 67 -13.57 20.53 5.33
C ASP A 67 -12.77 21.74 4.81
N PRO A 68 -12.66 21.92 3.49
CA PRO A 68 -11.95 23.07 2.92
C PRO A 68 -12.62 24.42 3.24
N GLY A 69 -13.80 24.42 3.88
CA GLY A 69 -14.57 25.61 4.24
C GLY A 69 -15.43 26.11 3.07
N GLY A 70 -16.65 26.55 3.38
CA GLY A 70 -17.58 27.15 2.40
C GLY A 70 -18.57 26.16 1.79
N GLN A 71 -18.70 26.18 0.45
CA GLN A 71 -19.64 25.33 -0.33
C GLN A 71 -18.99 24.08 -0.95
N ALA A 72 -17.68 23.91 -0.82
CA ALA A 72 -16.99 22.76 -1.39
C ALA A 72 -17.34 21.47 -0.61
N PRO A 73 -17.49 20.33 -1.30
CA PRO A 73 -17.79 19.07 -0.63
C PRO A 73 -16.63 18.62 0.25
N ARG A 74 -16.95 18.06 1.42
CA ARG A 74 -15.99 17.40 2.31
C ARG A 74 -15.38 16.18 1.61
N TYR A 75 -14.15 15.85 1.97
CA TYR A 75 -13.48 14.65 1.49
C TYR A 75 -12.62 14.03 2.59
N CYS A 76 -12.36 12.73 2.48
CA CYS A 76 -11.48 12.03 3.41
C CYS A 76 -10.13 11.77 2.74
N SER A 77 -9.07 11.83 3.54
CA SER A 77 -7.73 11.34 3.20
C SER A 77 -7.31 10.24 4.17
N LEU A 78 -6.36 9.42 3.75
CA LEU A 78 -5.75 8.36 4.56
C LEU A 78 -4.24 8.56 4.60
N GLU A 79 -3.66 8.50 5.79
CA GLU A 79 -2.21 8.47 5.99
C GLU A 79 -1.83 7.18 6.72
N VAL A 80 -0.84 6.47 6.19
CA VAL A 80 -0.31 5.24 6.80
C VAL A 80 1.18 5.44 7.04
N LYS A 81 1.64 5.08 8.24
CA LYS A 81 3.05 5.00 8.60
C LYS A 81 3.40 3.56 8.95
N LEU A 82 4.44 3.04 8.31
CA LEU A 82 4.99 1.72 8.59
C LEU A 82 6.44 1.86 9.03
N LEU A 83 6.88 1.01 9.95
CA LEU A 83 8.29 0.74 10.22
C LEU A 83 8.77 -0.26 9.16
N GLY A 84 9.79 0.10 8.36
CA GLY A 84 10.32 -0.80 7.32
C GLY A 84 10.92 -2.07 7.92
N ALA A 85 11.00 -3.17 7.16
CA ALA A 85 11.39 -4.50 7.66
C ALA A 85 12.76 -4.56 8.37
N TYR A 86 13.68 -3.67 8.01
CA TYR A 86 15.01 -3.58 8.61
C TYR A 86 15.04 -2.71 9.88
N HIS A 87 13.90 -2.13 10.26
CA HIS A 87 13.71 -1.23 11.40
C HIS A 87 14.65 0.00 11.40
N ASP A 88 15.10 0.43 10.23
CA ASP A 88 16.05 1.53 10.06
C ASP A 88 15.45 2.72 9.27
N GLY A 89 14.14 2.75 9.14
CA GLY A 89 13.40 3.86 8.56
C GLY A 89 11.90 3.61 8.56
N ALA A 90 11.16 4.64 8.15
CA ALA A 90 9.72 4.61 8.06
C ALA A 90 9.23 4.82 6.62
N ILE A 91 8.23 4.02 6.24
CA ILE A 91 7.45 4.19 5.01
C ILE A 91 6.24 5.04 5.34
N HIS A 92 5.98 6.05 4.51
CA HIS A 92 4.81 6.91 4.59
C HIS A 92 3.99 6.79 3.31
N LEU A 93 2.73 6.40 3.45
CA LEU A 93 1.74 6.37 2.36
C LEU A 93 0.68 7.42 2.61
N ARG A 94 0.29 8.14 1.55
CA ARG A 94 -0.80 9.13 1.62
C ARG A 94 -1.76 8.90 0.45
N TYR A 95 -3.05 8.88 0.78
CA TYR A 95 -4.15 8.86 -0.19
C TYR A 95 -4.93 10.15 0.01
N LEU A 96 -4.80 11.10 -0.92
CA LEU A 96 -5.31 12.46 -0.73
C LEU A 96 -6.83 12.53 -0.81
N ARG A 97 -7.46 11.69 -1.64
CA ARG A 97 -8.90 11.59 -1.72
C ARG A 97 -9.38 10.14 -1.76
N LEU A 98 -10.10 9.75 -0.73
CA LEU A 98 -10.74 8.44 -0.63
C LEU A 98 -12.12 8.43 -1.30
N PHE A 99 -12.44 7.33 -1.95
CA PHE A 99 -13.79 6.98 -2.40
C PHE A 99 -14.41 5.86 -1.55
N GLY A 100 -13.57 5.04 -0.92
CA GLY A 100 -13.98 3.97 -0.02
C GLY A 100 -12.77 3.33 0.66
N TYR A 101 -13.00 2.66 1.78
CA TYR A 101 -11.98 1.84 2.42
C TYR A 101 -12.63 0.72 3.25
N SER A 102 -11.90 -0.36 3.44
CA SER A 102 -12.26 -1.46 4.34
C SER A 102 -10.99 -1.97 5.02
N PHE A 103 -10.98 -1.97 6.35
CA PHE A 103 -9.87 -2.49 7.15
C PHE A 103 -10.35 -3.67 7.97
N GLN A 104 -9.85 -4.85 7.64
CA GLN A 104 -10.09 -6.07 8.39
C GLN A 104 -8.81 -6.51 9.07
N ALA A 105 -8.88 -6.69 10.38
CA ALA A 105 -7.86 -7.36 11.19
C ALA A 105 -8.48 -8.62 11.77
N LEU A 106 -7.79 -9.77 11.67
CA LEU A 106 -8.26 -11.00 12.30
C LEU A 106 -7.70 -11.15 13.71
N LYS A 107 -6.48 -10.65 13.95
CA LYS A 107 -5.81 -10.62 15.26
C LYS A 107 -5.01 -9.33 15.40
N CYS A 108 -5.26 -8.55 16.45
CA CYS A 108 -4.53 -7.29 16.67
C CYS A 108 -4.00 -7.09 18.10
N GLU A 109 -4.15 -8.08 18.98
CA GLU A 109 -3.72 -7.99 20.39
C GLU A 109 -2.21 -7.72 20.56
N ARG A 110 -1.41 -8.04 19.53
CA ARG A 110 0.05 -7.85 19.51
C ARG A 110 0.51 -7.06 18.28
N GLY A 111 -0.36 -6.22 17.73
CA GLY A 111 -0.15 -5.54 16.45
C GLY A 111 -0.77 -6.30 15.26
N MET A 112 -0.74 -5.67 14.08
CA MET A 112 -1.35 -6.18 12.83
C MET A 112 -0.49 -7.21 12.08
N ASN A 113 0.67 -7.57 12.64
CA ASN A 113 1.66 -8.44 12.01
C ASN A 113 2.24 -7.81 10.71
N ASP A 114 2.99 -8.61 9.97
CA ASP A 114 3.74 -8.18 8.80
C ASP A 114 2.83 -7.87 7.60
N TRP A 115 3.14 -6.80 6.86
CA TRP A 115 2.60 -6.61 5.50
C TRP A 115 3.21 -7.66 4.57
N LEU A 116 2.40 -8.57 4.02
CA LEU A 116 2.92 -9.64 3.17
C LEU A 116 2.89 -9.30 1.69
N TYR A 117 1.72 -8.93 1.17
CA TYR A 117 1.55 -8.70 -0.26
C TYR A 117 0.55 -7.59 -0.49
N ASP A 118 0.73 -6.87 -1.57
CA ASP A 118 -0.21 -5.88 -2.03
C ASP A 118 -0.28 -5.86 -3.55
N GLU A 119 -1.30 -5.17 -4.05
CA GLU A 119 -1.42 -4.88 -5.47
C GLU A 119 -2.22 -3.61 -5.70
N PHE A 120 -1.95 -2.99 -6.86
CA PHE A 120 -2.67 -1.84 -7.35
C PHE A 120 -3.54 -2.23 -8.54
N ARG A 121 -4.83 -1.88 -8.46
CA ARG A 121 -5.82 -2.15 -9.51
C ARG A 121 -6.68 -0.90 -9.76
N LEU A 122 -7.52 -0.96 -10.78
CA LEU A 122 -8.55 0.02 -11.05
C LEU A 122 -9.91 -0.52 -10.56
N SER A 123 -10.71 0.34 -9.95
CA SER A 123 -12.13 0.07 -9.71
C SER A 123 -12.92 0.19 -11.02
N ASP A 124 -14.18 -0.25 -11.00
CA ASP A 124 -15.07 -0.11 -12.17
C ASP A 124 -15.29 1.37 -12.55
N ASN A 125 -15.13 2.29 -11.60
CA ASN A 125 -15.19 3.73 -11.82
C ASN A 125 -13.85 4.34 -12.27
N GLY A 126 -12.80 3.53 -12.39
CA GLY A 126 -11.45 3.98 -12.78
C GLY A 126 -10.65 4.63 -11.66
N HIS A 127 -11.04 4.44 -10.40
CA HIS A 127 -10.25 4.89 -9.24
C HIS A 127 -9.14 3.88 -8.90
N LEU A 128 -8.12 4.31 -8.17
CA LEU A 128 -7.14 3.40 -7.59
C LEU A 128 -7.82 2.47 -6.59
N LEU A 129 -7.53 1.17 -6.70
CA LEU A 129 -7.69 0.19 -5.63
C LEU A 129 -6.31 -0.27 -5.17
N HIS A 130 -6.00 -0.08 -3.90
CA HIS A 130 -4.84 -0.68 -3.25
C HIS A 130 -5.33 -1.72 -2.24
N GLU A 131 -5.03 -2.98 -2.49
CA GLU A 131 -5.41 -4.09 -1.63
C GLU A 131 -4.16 -4.68 -0.97
N ILE A 132 -4.20 -4.87 0.34
CA ILE A 132 -3.07 -5.28 1.19
C ILE A 132 -3.46 -6.51 1.99
N GLU A 133 -2.59 -7.52 1.99
CA GLU A 133 -2.67 -8.74 2.77
C GLU A 133 -1.66 -8.70 3.92
N TRP A 134 -2.17 -8.91 5.14
CA TRP A 134 -1.37 -8.98 6.37
C TRP A 134 -1.12 -10.43 6.78
N ALA A 135 -0.03 -10.69 7.50
CA ALA A 135 0.41 -12.04 7.86
C ALA A 135 -0.54 -12.79 8.81
N ASP A 136 -1.40 -12.07 9.52
CA ASP A 136 -2.45 -12.66 10.35
C ASP A 136 -3.70 -13.09 9.55
N GLY A 137 -3.73 -12.82 8.24
CA GLY A 137 -4.85 -13.01 7.33
C GLY A 137 -5.78 -11.80 7.23
N GLY A 138 -5.46 -10.68 7.88
CA GLY A 138 -6.13 -9.40 7.71
C GLY A 138 -6.03 -8.90 6.27
N ARG A 139 -7.04 -8.12 5.86
CA ARG A 139 -7.09 -7.52 4.52
C ARG A 139 -7.53 -6.08 4.59
N TRP A 140 -6.77 -5.22 3.94
CA TRP A 140 -7.13 -3.83 3.75
C TRP A 140 -7.41 -3.58 2.28
N LEU A 141 -8.45 -2.79 2.01
CA LEU A 141 -8.78 -2.29 0.69
C LEU A 141 -8.96 -0.78 0.79
N VAL A 142 -8.23 -0.04 -0.02
CA VAL A 142 -8.33 1.43 -0.14
C VAL A 142 -8.71 1.77 -1.56
N GLU A 143 -9.84 2.47 -1.74
CA GLU A 143 -10.22 3.09 -3.01
C GLU A 143 -9.93 4.59 -2.95
N ALA A 144 -9.06 5.09 -3.83
CA ALA A 144 -8.56 6.46 -3.80
C ALA A 144 -8.36 7.05 -5.20
N ASP A 145 -8.08 8.36 -5.26
CA ASP A 145 -7.70 9.03 -6.50
C ASP A 145 -6.28 8.68 -6.96
N ASP A 146 -5.33 8.65 -6.03
CA ASP A 146 -3.94 8.22 -6.24
C ASP A 146 -3.29 7.84 -4.88
N ILE A 147 -1.99 7.52 -4.92
CA ILE A 147 -1.15 7.26 -3.75
C ILE A 147 0.18 8.01 -3.85
N GLU A 148 0.58 8.64 -2.74
CA GLU A 148 1.93 9.17 -2.55
C GLU A 148 2.73 8.24 -1.65
N PHE A 149 4.02 8.09 -1.95
CA PHE A 149 4.97 7.25 -1.19
C PHE A 149 6.22 8.05 -0.86
N ASP A 150 6.68 7.90 0.38
CA ASP A 150 7.91 8.48 0.89
C ASP A 150 8.60 7.48 1.85
N TRP A 151 9.93 7.32 1.71
CA TRP A 151 10.77 6.52 2.59
C TRP A 151 11.72 7.43 3.36
N ARG A 152 11.75 7.27 4.68
CA ARG A 152 12.60 8.09 5.56
C ARG A 152 13.50 7.19 6.39
N PRO A 153 14.80 7.05 6.03
CA PRO A 153 15.74 6.35 6.90
C PRO A 153 15.86 7.10 8.23
N PHE A 154 16.00 6.34 9.33
CA PHE A 154 16.34 6.93 10.62
C PHE A 154 17.79 7.42 10.57
N GLU A 155 18.05 8.54 11.23
CA GLU A 155 19.41 9.02 11.37
C GLU A 155 20.24 7.95 12.08
N THR A 156 21.26 7.43 11.41
CA THR A 156 22.27 6.63 12.10
C THR A 156 23.00 7.56 13.05
N GLU A 157 22.96 7.31 14.35
CA GLU A 157 23.81 8.00 15.32
C GLU A 157 25.28 7.88 14.84
N THR A 158 25.80 8.94 14.23
CA THR A 158 27.23 9.03 13.96
C THR A 158 27.91 9.15 15.31
N GLY A 159 28.40 8.03 15.83
CA GLY A 159 29.01 7.94 17.14
C GLY A 159 30.05 9.04 17.36
N SER A 160 29.90 9.78 18.45
CA SER A 160 31.03 10.45 19.11
C SER A 160 32.09 9.39 19.38
N LYS A 161 33.23 9.51 18.69
CA LYS A 161 34.50 8.93 19.12
C LYS A 161 35.16 9.84 20.14
#